data_AF-A0A497SKN5-F1
#
_entry.id   AF-A0A497SKN5-F1
#
_cell.length_a   1.000
_cell.length_b   1.000
_cell.length_c   1.000
_cell.angle_alpha   90.00
_cell.angle_beta   90.00
_cell.angle_gamma   90.00
#
_symmetry.space_group_name_H-M   'P 1'
#
loop_
_entity.id
_entity.type
_entity.pdbx_description
1 polymer ?
#
loop_
_entity_poly.entity_id
_entity_poly.type
_entity_poly.pdbx_seq_one_letter_code
_entity_poly.pdbx_strand_id
1 'polypeptide(L)'
;MKVLLGKNVIDKPFCWNTDKEKNSHMVVLGTSGSGKTETLKSIIHEINLNKVPSMVIDFHNEFGDLAKNVLNLREVSINPLEINGESRPENDVYEISDIIKKIFQLGEIQEAILRHAIRQSYLDYGI
;
A
#
# COMPACT_ATOMS: atom_id res chain seq x y z
N MET A 1 -13.90 -12.10 9.23
CA MET A 1 -13.17 -11.92 10.49
C MET A 1 -13.92 -10.85 11.27
N LYS A 2 -13.88 -10.89 12.60
CA LYS A 2 -14.48 -9.83 13.43
C LYS A 2 -13.39 -8.91 13.96
N VAL A 3 -13.54 -7.62 13.72
CA VAL A 3 -12.64 -6.54 14.18
C VAL A 3 -13.43 -5.65 15.13
N LEU A 4 -13.01 -5.50 16.38
CA LEU A 4 -13.67 -4.58 17.32
C LEU A 4 -13.39 -3.13 16.88
N LEU A 5 -14.44 -2.35 16.61
CA LEU A 5 -14.29 -0.93 16.29
C LEU A 5 -14.52 -0.02 17.50
N GLY A 6 -15.18 -0.54 18.54
CA GLY A 6 -15.49 0.22 19.74
C GLY A 6 -16.81 -0.24 20.34
N LYS A 7 -17.60 0.72 20.82
CA LYS A 7 -18.91 0.47 21.42
C LYS A 7 -19.99 1.28 20.73
N ASN A 8 -21.22 0.77 20.76
CA ASN A 8 -22.39 1.50 20.29
C ASN A 8 -22.94 2.43 21.39
N VAL A 9 -24.04 3.13 21.07
CA VAL A 9 -24.69 4.11 21.98
C VAL A 9 -25.25 3.52 23.28
N ILE A 10 -25.34 2.20 23.42
CA ILE A 10 -25.78 1.50 24.64
C ILE A 10 -24.63 0.73 25.31
N ASP A 11 -23.39 1.15 25.07
CA ASP A 11 -22.14 0.60 25.63
C ASP A 11 -21.88 -0.88 25.29
N LYS A 12 -22.49 -1.41 24.22
CA LYS A 12 -22.21 -2.78 23.74
C LYS A 12 -21.09 -2.77 22.69
N PRO A 13 -20.20 -3.79 22.69
CA PRO A 13 -19.18 -3.92 21.66
C PRO A 13 -19.76 -3.89 20.25
N PHE A 14 -19.17 -3.08 19.38
CA PHE A 14 -19.50 -2.97 17.98
C PHE A 14 -18.33 -3.48 17.14
N CYS A 15 -18.56 -4.57 16.41
CA CYS A 15 -17.54 -5.21 15.59
C CYS A 15 -17.89 -5.09 14.11
N TRP A 16 -16.88 -4.78 13.30
CA TRP A 16 -16.94 -4.94 11.86
C TRP A 16 -16.71 -6.40 11.50
N ASN A 17 -17.59 -6.98 10.67
CA ASN A 17 -17.45 -8.35 10.17
C ASN A 17 -17.06 -8.34 8.70
N THR A 18 -15.76 -8.42 8.44
CA THR A 18 -15.19 -8.34 7.09
C THR A 18 -15.67 -9.46 6.17
N ASP A 19 -16.02 -10.65 6.69
CA ASP A 19 -16.46 -11.78 5.86
C ASP A 19 -17.87 -11.58 5.28
N LYS A 20 -18.62 -10.62 5.83
CA LYS A 20 -19.98 -10.31 5.37
C LYS A 20 -20.04 -9.19 4.34
N GLU A 21 -18.93 -8.48 4.15
CA GLU A 21 -18.84 -7.38 3.19
C GLU A 21 -18.50 -7.92 1.79
N LYS A 22 -19.07 -7.30 0.75
CA LYS A 22 -18.62 -7.57 -0.63
C LYS A 22 -17.17 -7.14 -0.85
N ASN A 23 -16.78 -6.06 -0.18
CA ASN A 23 -15.43 -5.52 -0.17
C ASN A 23 -15.09 -4.96 1.22
N SER A 24 -13.95 -5.37 1.77
CA SER A 24 -13.53 -4.96 3.12
C SER A 24 -12.67 -3.69 3.10
N HIS A 25 -13.05 -2.69 2.29
CA HIS A 25 -12.35 -1.42 2.24
C HIS A 25 -12.96 -0.43 3.24
N MET A 26 -12.12 0.39 3.86
CA MET A 26 -12.52 1.39 4.84
C MET A 26 -11.89 2.74 4.50
N VAL A 27 -12.66 3.82 4.69
CA VAL A 27 -12.17 5.19 4.62
C VAL A 27 -12.38 5.84 5.98
N VAL A 28 -11.31 6.38 6.57
CA VAL A 28 -11.34 7.08 7.86
C VAL A 28 -11.13 8.58 7.61
N LEU A 29 -12.14 9.39 7.96
CA LEU A 29 -12.14 10.83 7.73
C LEU A 29 -12.18 11.59 9.05
N GLY A 30 -11.55 12.77 9.10
CA GLY A 30 -11.53 13.62 10.29
C GLY A 30 -10.49 14.73 10.19
N THR A 31 -10.68 15.80 10.95
CA THR A 31 -9.73 16.93 11.04
C THR A 31 -8.42 16.50 11.73
N SER A 32 -7.40 17.35 11.68
CA SER A 32 -6.18 17.10 12.48
C SER A 32 -6.53 17.02 13.97
N GLY A 33 -5.90 16.08 14.69
CA GLY A 33 -6.17 15.85 16.11
C GLY A 33 -7.47 15.09 16.43
N SER A 34 -8.27 14.69 15.43
CA SER A 34 -9.56 14.00 15.65
C SER A 34 -9.43 12.52 16.08
N GLY A 35 -8.21 12.01 16.26
CA GLY A 35 -7.96 10.61 16.64
C GLY A 35 -7.92 9.59 15.49
N LYS A 36 -7.73 10.02 14.23
CA LYS A 36 -7.61 9.11 13.07
C LYS A 36 -6.51 8.06 13.25
N THR A 37 -5.30 8.52 13.59
CA THR A 37 -4.13 7.66 13.81
C THR A 37 -4.42 6.64 14.90
N GLU A 38 -4.91 7.07 16.06
CA GLU A 38 -5.22 6.19 17.19
C GLU A 38 -6.31 5.16 16.87
N THR A 39 -7.30 5.57 16.08
CA THR A 39 -8.37 4.67 15.59
C THR A 39 -7.77 3.60 14.67
N LEU A 40 -6.91 3.98 13.73
CA LEU A 40 -6.24 3.03 12.83
C LEU A 40 -5.30 2.10 13.59
N LYS A 41 -4.55 2.60 14.59
CA LYS A 41 -3.71 1.78 15.48
C LYS A 41 -4.54 0.69 16.18
N SER A 42 -5.71 1.07 16.72
CA SER A 42 -6.64 0.15 17.38
C SER A 42 -7.19 -0.90 16.41
N ILE A 43 -7.55 -0.50 15.19
CA ILE A 43 -8.03 -1.42 14.15
C ILE A 43 -6.92 -2.39 13.72
N ILE A 44 -5.70 -1.91 13.50
CA ILE A 44 -4.55 -2.75 13.13
C ILE A 44 -4.25 -3.75 14.26
N HIS A 45 -4.34 -3.34 15.53
CA HIS A 45 -4.20 -4.23 16.67
C HIS A 45 -5.20 -5.39 16.60
N GLU A 46 -6.49 -5.10 16.39
CA GLU A 46 -7.54 -6.12 16.24
C GLU A 46 -7.34 -7.04 15.03
N ILE A 47 -6.90 -6.50 13.90
CA ILE A 47 -6.56 -7.27 12.70
C ILE A 47 -5.39 -8.23 12.99
N ASN A 48 -4.36 -7.74 13.69
CA ASN A 48 -3.20 -8.54 14.08
C ASN A 48 -3.56 -9.65 15.08
N LEU A 49 -4.51 -9.43 16.00
CA LEU A 49 -5.03 -10.47 16.90
C LEU A 49 -5.69 -11.61 16.10
N ASN A 50 -6.29 -11.30 14.96
CA ASN A 50 -6.82 -12.28 14.00
C ASN A 50 -5.73 -12.88 13.08
N LYS A 51 -4.44 -12.61 13.35
CA LYS A 51 -3.27 -13.11 12.61
C LYS A 51 -3.23 -12.70 11.13
N VAL A 52 -3.85 -11.58 10.79
CA VAL A 52 -3.77 -11.01 9.44
C VAL A 52 -2.60 -10.02 9.39
N PRO A 53 -1.63 -10.19 8.47
CA PRO A 53 -0.50 -9.27 8.35
C PRO A 53 -0.96 -7.91 7.86
N SER A 54 -0.33 -6.85 8.37
CA SER A 54 -0.61 -5.47 8.00
C SER A 54 0.63 -4.82 7.37
N MET A 55 0.43 -4.08 6.27
CA MET A 55 1.43 -3.22 5.66
C MET A 55 0.97 -1.76 5.79
N VAL A 56 1.83 -0.89 6.32
CA VAL A 56 1.52 0.52 6.56
C VAL A 56 2.51 1.37 5.78
N ILE A 57 1.99 2.32 4.99
CA ILE A 57 2.78 3.38 4.35
C ILE A 57 2.72 4.59 5.28
N ASP A 58 3.81 4.85 6.01
CA ASP A 58 3.85 5.83 7.10
C ASP A 58 4.80 6.99 6.79
N PHE A 59 4.24 8.12 6.37
CA PHE A 59 5.01 9.32 6.02
C PHE A 59 5.46 10.14 7.25
N HIS A 60 4.78 9.98 8.39
CA HIS A 60 5.00 10.81 9.58
C HIS A 60 5.59 10.04 10.77
N ASN A 61 5.90 8.76 10.57
CA ASN A 61 6.40 7.84 11.61
C ASN A 61 5.44 7.75 12.80
N GLU A 62 4.13 7.76 12.52
CA GLU A 62 3.09 7.65 13.52
C GLU A 62 2.84 6.21 13.99
N PHE A 63 3.26 5.20 13.21
CA PHE A 63 2.98 3.77 13.43
C PHE A 63 4.24 2.94 13.76
N GLY A 64 5.41 3.57 13.86
CA GLY A 64 6.69 2.86 14.04
C GLY A 64 6.74 1.98 15.30
N ASP A 65 6.01 2.35 16.35
CA ASP A 65 5.84 1.62 17.60
C ASP A 65 5.04 0.31 17.47
N LEU A 66 4.21 0.19 16.44
CA LEU A 66 3.43 -1.03 16.15
C LEU A 66 4.15 -1.98 15.18
N ALA A 67 5.10 -1.48 14.42
CA ALA A 67 5.74 -2.22 13.35
C ALA A 67 6.77 -3.21 13.91
N LYS A 68 6.67 -4.48 13.50
CA LYS A 68 7.71 -5.50 13.79
C LYS A 68 8.90 -5.39 12.83
N ASN A 69 8.62 -4.99 11.59
CA ASN A 69 9.60 -4.78 10.54
C ASN A 69 9.41 -3.37 10.00
N VAL A 70 10.49 -2.59 9.92
CA VAL A 70 10.46 -1.23 9.40
C VAL A 70 11.36 -1.16 8.18
N LEU A 71 10.77 -0.76 7.04
CA LEU A 71 11.51 -0.47 5.81
C LEU A 71 11.70 1.04 5.70
N ASN A 72 12.86 1.54 6.11
CA ASN A 72 13.18 2.96 6.02
C ASN A 72 13.68 3.32 4.63
N LEU A 73 12.83 3.91 3.79
CA LEU A 73 13.18 4.34 2.42
C LEU A 73 14.25 5.45 2.35
N ARG A 74 14.71 5.99 3.49
CA ARG A 74 15.90 6.85 3.54
C ARG A 74 17.22 6.08 3.58
N GLU A 75 17.17 4.81 3.98
CA GLU A 75 18.33 3.92 4.14
C GLU A 75 18.40 2.88 3.03
N VAL A 76 17.26 2.51 2.46
CA VAL A 76 17.16 1.55 1.36
C VAL A 76 16.42 2.15 0.17
N SER A 77 16.84 1.79 -1.04
CA SER A 77 16.12 2.12 -2.26
C SER A 77 15.38 0.90 -2.80
N ILE A 78 14.18 1.12 -3.32
CA ILE A 78 13.45 0.12 -4.09
C ILE A 78 13.72 0.43 -5.57
N ASN A 79 14.21 -0.56 -6.32
CA ASN A 79 14.37 -0.41 -7.75
C ASN A 79 13.05 -0.77 -8.45
N PRO A 80 12.32 0.18 -9.05
CA PRO A 80 11.09 -0.14 -9.75
C PRO A 80 11.33 -1.01 -11.00
N LEU A 81 12.56 -1.05 -11.53
CA LEU A 81 12.95 -1.89 -12.68
C LEU A 81 13.43 -3.29 -12.26
N GLU A 82 13.30 -3.65 -10.98
CA GLU A 82 13.61 -4.99 -10.51
C GLU A 82 12.51 -5.95 -10.94
N ILE A 83 12.91 -7.04 -11.60
CA ILE A 83 11.97 -8.05 -12.10
C ILE A 83 11.80 -9.10 -11.03
N ASN A 84 10.56 -9.31 -10.63
CA ASN A 84 10.21 -10.41 -9.77
C ASN A 84 9.95 -11.64 -10.64
N GLY A 85 10.58 -12.78 -10.35
CA GLY A 85 10.54 -14.00 -11.20
C GLY A 85 9.16 -14.63 -11.41
N GLU A 86 8.10 -14.02 -10.89
CA GLU A 86 6.70 -14.41 -11.06
C GLU A 86 6.00 -13.67 -12.22
N SER A 87 6.46 -12.49 -12.63
CA SER A 87 5.91 -11.71 -13.75
C SER A 87 6.76 -11.85 -15.02
N ARG A 88 6.11 -11.66 -16.17
CA ARG A 88 6.83 -11.51 -17.44
C ARG A 88 7.43 -10.11 -17.51
N PRO A 89 8.72 -9.94 -17.88
CA PRO A 89 9.37 -8.62 -17.95
C PRO A 89 8.58 -7.59 -18.77
N GLU A 90 7.86 -8.03 -19.81
CA GLU A 90 7.04 -7.12 -20.60
C GLU A 90 5.92 -6.47 -19.78
N ASN A 91 5.29 -7.20 -18.86
CA ASN A 91 4.23 -6.65 -18.00
C ASN A 91 4.79 -5.55 -17.09
N ASP A 92 5.98 -5.78 -16.52
CA ASP A 92 6.66 -4.81 -15.66
C ASP A 92 6.98 -3.53 -16.45
N VAL A 93 7.48 -3.67 -17.70
CA VAL A 93 7.72 -2.54 -18.60
C VAL A 93 6.46 -1.69 -18.78
N TYR A 94 5.30 -2.31 -19.00
CA TYR A 94 4.02 -1.58 -19.14
C TYR A 94 3.59 -0.92 -17.82
N GLU A 95 3.63 -1.65 -16.71
CA GLU A 95 3.20 -1.17 -15.40
C GLU A 95 4.04 0.02 -14.92
N ILE A 96 5.36 -0.10 -14.98
CA ILE A 96 6.30 0.95 -14.56
C ILE A 96 6.14 2.19 -15.45
N SER A 97 5.99 2.01 -16.77
CA SER A 97 5.79 3.13 -17.69
C SER A 97 4.49 3.89 -17.38
N ASP A 98 3.41 3.18 -17.06
CA ASP A 98 2.12 3.77 -16.69
C ASP A 98 2.19 4.50 -15.33
N ILE A 99 2.89 3.94 -14.34
CA ILE A 99 3.14 4.61 -13.05
C ILE A 99 3.91 5.92 -13.26
N ILE A 100 5.02 5.88 -14.00
CA ILE A 100 5.84 7.07 -14.29
C ILE A 100 5.02 8.10 -15.09
N LYS A 101 4.24 7.65 -16.09
CA LYS A 101 3.33 8.53 -16.83
C LYS A 101 2.37 9.27 -15.90
N LYS A 102 1.74 8.57 -14.95
CA LYS A 102 0.79 9.16 -14.01
C LYS A 102 1.46 10.16 -13.07
N ILE A 103 2.65 9.84 -12.55
CA ILE A 103 3.40 10.70 -11.63
C ILE A 103 3.85 11.99 -12.33
N PHE A 104 4.43 11.86 -13.53
CA PHE A 104 5.02 12.99 -14.27
C PHE A 104 4.08 13.61 -15.32
N GLN A 105 2.84 13.11 -15.43
CA GLN A 105 1.82 13.57 -16.37
C GLN A 105 2.31 13.55 -17.83
N LEU A 106 2.98 12.46 -18.22
CA LEU A 106 3.55 12.32 -19.56
C LEU A 106 2.45 12.15 -20.62
N GLY A 107 2.67 12.71 -21.81
CA GLY A 107 1.83 12.45 -22.98
C GLY A 107 2.09 11.06 -23.59
N GLU A 108 1.17 10.59 -24.45
CA GLU A 108 1.24 9.26 -25.08
C GLU A 108 2.59 9.00 -25.81
N ILE A 109 3.12 10.01 -26.51
CA ILE A 109 4.41 9.90 -27.21
C ILE A 109 5.56 9.71 -26.22
N GLN A 110 5.55 10.45 -25.11
CA GLN A 110 6.59 10.35 -24.08
C GLN A 110 6.52 9.00 -23.37
N GLU A 111 5.32 8.49 -23.09
CA GLU A 111 5.14 7.15 -22.53
C GLU A 111 5.65 6.07 -23.48
N ALA A 112 5.37 6.16 -24.78
CA ALA A 112 5.86 5.19 -25.76
C ALA A 112 7.40 5.17 -25.83
N ILE A 113 8.05 6.33 -25.79
CA ILE A 113 9.51 6.46 -25.73
C ILE A 113 10.05 5.85 -24.42
N LEU A 114 9.43 6.17 -23.28
CA LEU A 114 9.82 5.63 -21.98
C LEU A 114 9.74 4.10 -21.97
N ARG A 115 8.63 3.56 -22.45
CA ARG A 115 8.40 2.11 -22.54
C ARG A 115 9.46 1.43 -23.39
N HIS A 116 9.81 2.02 -24.53
CA HIS A 116 10.88 1.51 -25.38
C HIS A 116 12.24 1.56 -24.67
N ALA A 117 12.54 2.64 -23.95
CA ALA A 117 13.79 2.79 -23.21
C ALA A 117 13.93 1.76 -22.07
N ILE A 118 12.87 1.52 -21.30
CA ILE A 118 12.88 0.49 -20.23
C ILE A 118 13.06 -0.90 -20.85
N ARG A 119 12.31 -1.22 -21.91
CA ARG A 119 12.46 -2.50 -22.62
C ARG A 119 13.88 -2.72 -23.13
N GLN A 120 14.48 -1.70 -23.76
CA GLN A 120 15.84 -1.81 -24.27
C GLN A 120 16.83 -2.03 -23.13
N SER A 121 16.63 -1.37 -21.98
CA SER A 121 17.46 -1.57 -20.79
C SER A 121 17.42 -3.02 -20.30
N TYR A 122 16.27 -3.70 -20.35
CA TYR A 122 16.18 -5.13 -20.02
C TYR A 122 16.95 -6.00 -21.03
N LEU A 123 16.74 -5.77 -22.33
CA LEU A 123 17.43 -6.54 -23.37
C LEU A 123 18.95 -6.40 -23.29
N ASP A 124 19.45 -5.20 -23.00
CA ASP A 124 20.89 -4.92 -22.86
C ASP A 124 21.51 -5.67 -21.67
N TYR A 125 20.71 -6.00 -20.66
CA TYR A 125 21.11 -6.78 -19.48
C TYR A 125 20.81 -8.29 -19.61
N GLY A 126 20.32 -8.75 -20.77
CA GLY A 126 20.04 -10.16 -21.03
C GLY A 126 18.79 -10.70 -20.34
N ILE A 127 17.84 -9.81 -20.04
CA ILE A 127 16.52 -10.12 -19.51
C ILE A 127 15.53 -10.36 -20.65
#